data_AF-A0A927BNG7-F1
#
_entry.id   AF-A0A927BNG7-F1
#
_cell.length_a   1.000
_cell.length_b   1.000
_cell.length_c   1.000
_cell.angle_alpha   90.00
_cell.angle_beta   90.00
_cell.angle_gamma   90.00
#
_symmetry.space_group_name_H-M   'P 1'
#
loop_
_entity.id
_entity.type
_entity.pdbx_description
1 polymer ?
#
loop_
_entity_poly.entity_id
_entity_poly.type
_entity_poly.pdbx_seq_one_letter_code
_entity_poly.pdbx_strand_id
1 'polypeptide(L)'
;MRPLPQDNHHPDRFRSDGYAWGFLAPESIWLSVLGSHWESIPLPESPEDAIRPGVTVLYSGRPQPYTLARVRRDGQSIFRVLEVVRTYTPQGG
;
A
#
# COMPACT_ATOMS: atom_id res chain seq x y z
N MET A 1 15.06 -1.11 34.59
CA MET A 1 14.11 -1.77 33.68
C MET A 1 14.91 -2.37 32.53
N ARG A 2 14.87 -3.69 32.34
CA ARG A 2 15.49 -4.31 31.15
C ARG A 2 14.53 -4.11 29.98
N PRO A 3 15.00 -3.75 28.77
CA PRO A 3 14.16 -3.79 27.59
C PRO A 3 13.67 -5.23 27.44
N LEU A 4 12.36 -5.41 27.27
CA LEU A 4 11.81 -6.69 26.83
C LEU A 4 12.55 -7.08 25.53
N PRO A 5 13.00 -8.33 25.38
CA PRO A 5 13.55 -8.77 24.11
C PRO A 5 12.50 -8.54 23.04
N GLN A 6 12.82 -7.72 22.04
CA GLN A 6 12.02 -7.65 20.83
C GLN A 6 11.99 -9.06 20.27
N ASP A 7 10.80 -9.66 20.27
CA ASP A 7 10.55 -10.94 19.66
C ASP A 7 10.83 -10.80 18.16
N ASN A 8 12.06 -11.17 17.77
CA ASN A 8 12.58 -11.06 16.42
C ASN A 8 12.18 -12.27 15.56
N HIS A 9 11.29 -13.13 16.08
CA HIS A 9 10.91 -14.41 15.47
C HIS A 9 9.52 -14.40 14.79
N HIS A 10 9.12 -13.28 14.17
CA HIS A 10 8.10 -13.34 13.11
C HIS A 10 8.81 -13.38 11.74
N PRO A 11 8.78 -14.51 11.01
CA PRO A 11 9.50 -14.66 9.73
C PRO A 11 9.00 -13.73 8.60
N ASP A 12 7.99 -12.90 8.84
CA ASP A 12 7.25 -12.17 7.78
C ASP A 12 7.14 -10.65 7.92
N ARG A 13 7.80 -10.04 8.91
CA ARG A 13 7.66 -8.60 9.22
C ARG A 13 8.15 -7.62 8.12
N PHE A 14 8.74 -8.14 7.05
CA PHE A 14 9.22 -7.36 5.91
C PHE A 14 8.94 -8.06 4.57
N ARG A 15 7.74 -8.61 4.36
CA ARG A 15 7.39 -9.06 3.01
C ARG A 15 7.63 -7.92 2.03
N SER A 16 8.64 -8.13 1.19
CA SER A 16 9.04 -7.17 0.19
C SER A 16 8.12 -7.23 -1.01
N ASP A 17 7.22 -8.20 -1.10
CA ASP A 17 6.22 -8.36 -2.17
C ASP A 17 4.84 -8.65 -1.56
N GLY A 18 3.79 -8.17 -2.22
CA GLY A 18 2.40 -8.44 -1.84
C GLY A 18 1.44 -7.44 -2.47
N TYR A 19 0.21 -7.34 -1.96
CA TYR A 19 -0.82 -6.47 -2.53
C TYR A 19 -1.02 -5.21 -1.70
N ALA A 20 -1.15 -4.06 -2.35
CA ALA A 20 -1.39 -2.79 -1.65
C ALA A 20 -2.34 -1.89 -2.44
N TRP A 21 -3.17 -1.16 -1.70
CA TRP A 21 -3.93 -0.05 -2.24
C TRP A 21 -3.13 1.25 -2.15
N GLY A 22 -3.11 2.01 -3.23
CA GLY A 22 -2.47 3.32 -3.24
C GLY A 22 -2.80 4.14 -4.47
N PHE A 23 -2.15 5.30 -4.55
CA PHE A 23 -2.23 6.17 -5.73
C PHE A 23 -1.18 5.78 -6.73
N LEU A 24 -1.63 5.54 -7.95
CA LEU A 24 -0.78 5.33 -9.10
C LEU A 24 -0.97 6.51 -10.04
N ALA A 25 0.03 7.38 -10.12
CA ALA A 25 0.01 8.45 -11.10
C ALA A 25 0.09 7.84 -12.52
N PRO A 26 -0.52 8.48 -13.54
CA PRO A 26 -0.36 8.05 -14.93
C PRO A 26 1.11 7.87 -15.27
N GLU A 27 1.44 6.78 -15.95
CA GLU A 27 2.82 6.43 -16.39
C GLU A 27 3.83 6.17 -15.25
N SER A 28 3.39 6.21 -13.98
CA SER A 28 4.23 5.85 -12.85
C SER A 28 4.34 4.34 -12.69
N ILE A 29 5.53 3.87 -12.33
CA ILE A 29 5.78 2.50 -11.86
C ILE A 29 5.82 2.40 -10.33
N TRP A 30 5.51 3.50 -9.64
CA TRP A 30 5.53 3.59 -8.18
C TRP A 30 4.13 3.83 -7.65
N LEU A 31 3.76 3.05 -6.63
CA LEU A 31 2.52 3.16 -5.89
C LEU A 31 2.74 3.91 -4.59
N SER A 32 2.01 5.00 -4.39
CA SER A 32 1.99 5.74 -3.13
C SER A 32 0.91 5.15 -2.22
N VAL A 33 1.31 4.34 -1.24
CA VAL A 33 0.41 3.71 -0.28
C VAL A 33 0.16 4.67 0.89
N LEU A 34 -1.09 5.00 1.18
CA LEU A 34 -1.40 5.87 2.33
C LEU A 34 -1.02 5.22 3.66
N GLY A 35 -0.48 6.03 4.58
CA GLY A 35 -0.12 5.56 5.92
C GLY A 35 1.13 4.69 6.01
N SER A 36 1.73 4.30 4.88
CA SER A 36 2.90 3.40 4.85
C SER A 36 4.16 3.95 5.55
N HIS A 37 4.20 5.26 5.79
CA HIS A 37 5.32 5.94 6.42
C HIS A 37 5.32 5.80 7.95
N TRP A 38 4.19 5.45 8.55
CA TRP A 38 4.04 5.34 10.01
C TRP A 38 3.97 3.90 10.50
N GLU A 39 3.50 2.97 9.67
CA GLU A 39 3.24 1.61 10.09
C GLU A 39 3.96 0.61 9.18
N SER A 40 4.80 -0.24 9.80
CA SER A 40 5.35 -1.42 9.13
C SER A 40 4.27 -2.49 9.00
N ILE A 41 3.26 -2.22 8.18
CA ILE A 41 2.14 -3.14 7.94
C ILE A 41 2.63 -4.25 6.98
N PRO A 42 2.39 -5.53 7.30
CA PRO A 42 2.63 -6.62 6.37
C PRO A 42 1.74 -6.46 5.13
N LEU A 43 2.29 -6.75 3.96
CA LEU A 43 1.50 -6.76 2.73
C LEU A 43 0.67 -8.05 2.67
N PRO A 44 -0.63 -7.96 2.35
CA PRO A 44 -1.47 -9.11 2.02
C PRO A 44 -0.85 -10.00 0.93
N GLU A 45 -1.07 -11.31 1.03
CA GLU A 45 -0.67 -12.29 0.00
C GLU A 45 -1.67 -12.41 -1.15
N SER A 46 -2.87 -11.88 -0.93
CA SER A 46 -4.02 -12.07 -1.81
C SER A 46 -4.72 -10.72 -2.02
N PRO A 47 -5.20 -10.41 -3.23
CA PRO A 47 -5.93 -9.18 -3.49
C PRO A 47 -7.26 -9.10 -2.72
N GLU A 48 -7.85 -10.23 -2.32
CA GLU A 48 -9.05 -10.32 -1.48
C GLU A 48 -8.81 -9.88 -0.03
N ASP A 49 -7.60 -10.07 0.48
CA ASP A 49 -7.21 -9.66 1.84
C ASP A 49 -6.80 -8.18 1.92
N ALA A 50 -6.64 -7.53 0.76
CA ALA A 50 -6.28 -6.12 0.66
C ALA A 50 -7.48 -5.21 0.94
N ILE A 51 -7.59 -4.75 2.19
CA ILE A 51 -8.60 -3.79 2.62
C ILE A 51 -8.40 -2.44 1.91
N ARG A 52 -9.45 -1.98 1.21
CA ARG A 52 -9.44 -0.65 0.58
C ARG A 52 -9.54 0.44 1.64
N PRO A 53 -8.72 1.51 1.55
CA PRO A 53 -8.92 2.68 2.38
C PRO A 53 -10.33 3.25 2.22
N GLY A 54 -10.99 3.54 3.35
CA GLY A 54 -12.30 4.21 3.42
C GLY A 54 -12.22 5.72 3.19
N VAL A 55 -11.15 6.20 2.54
CA VAL A 55 -10.86 7.62 2.37
C VAL A 55 -10.86 8.00 0.89
N THR A 56 -11.42 9.17 0.59
CA THR A 56 -11.32 9.79 -0.74
C THR A 56 -10.21 10.83 -0.69
N VAL A 57 -9.20 10.67 -1.55
CA VAL A 57 -8.17 11.71 -1.75
C VAL A 57 -8.52 12.53 -2.97
N LEU A 58 -8.35 13.83 -2.84
CA LEU A 58 -8.58 14.80 -3.91
C LEU A 58 -7.23 15.33 -4.40
N TYR A 59 -7.09 15.45 -5.73
CA TYR A 59 -5.99 16.20 -6.35
C TYR A 59 -6.60 17.21 -7.31
N SER A 60 -6.25 18.49 -7.14
CA SER A 60 -6.86 19.61 -7.87
C SER A 60 -8.40 19.60 -7.81
N GLY A 61 -8.96 19.26 -6.65
CA GLY A 61 -10.41 19.19 -6.42
C GLY A 61 -11.12 17.98 -7.02
N ARG A 62 -10.40 17.05 -7.67
CA ARG A 62 -10.98 15.85 -8.28
C ARG A 62 -10.63 14.58 -7.48
N PRO A 63 -11.59 13.67 -7.26
CA PRO A 63 -11.31 12.37 -6.67
C PRO A 63 -10.20 11.64 -7.42
N GLN A 64 -9.22 11.15 -6.66
CA GLN A 64 -8.14 10.35 -7.21
C GLN A 64 -8.52 8.88 -7.27
N PRO A 65 -8.22 8.20 -8.39
CA PRO A 65 -8.36 6.75 -8.46
C PRO A 65 -7.45 6.08 -7.43
N TYR A 66 -8.03 5.12 -6.71
CA TYR A 66 -7.31 4.19 -5.88
C TYR A 66 -7.01 2.93 -6.66
N THR A 67 -5.76 2.50 -6.66
CA THR A 67 -5.33 1.31 -7.39
C THR A 67 -4.85 0.24 -6.42
N LEU A 68 -5.41 -0.96 -6.56
CA LEU A 68 -4.86 -2.17 -5.97
C LEU A 68 -3.84 -2.73 -6.96
N ALA A 69 -2.62 -2.89 -6.49
CA ALA A 69 -1.55 -3.48 -7.28
C ALA A 69 -0.81 -4.52 -6.45
N ARG A 70 -0.27 -5.52 -7.14
CA ARG A 70 0.85 -6.28 -6.61
C ARG A 70 2.07 -5.39 -6.67
N VAL A 71 2.74 -5.25 -5.53
CA VAL A 71 3.86 -4.35 -5.36
C VAL A 71 5.04 -5.04 -4.72
N ARG A 72 6.23 -4.55 -5.06
CA ARG A 72 7.45 -4.82 -4.33
C ARG A 72 7.87 -3.59 -3.52
N ARG A 73 7.98 -3.70 -2.21
CA ARG A 73 8.55 -2.68 -1.33
C ARG A 73 10.04 -2.48 -1.66
N ASP A 74 10.40 -1.24 -2.01
CA ASP A 74 11.74 -0.79 -2.40
C ASP A 74 12.27 0.31 -1.45
N GLY A 75 11.68 0.41 -0.25
CA GLY A 75 12.02 1.39 0.77
C GLY A 75 10.90 1.53 1.82
N GLN A 76 11.08 2.40 2.82
CA GLN A 76 10.14 2.56 3.93
C GLN A 76 8.74 3.03 3.49
N SER A 77 8.59 3.60 2.29
CA SER A 77 7.30 4.02 1.74
C SER A 77 7.28 4.03 0.21
N ILE A 78 8.18 3.27 -0.42
CA ILE A 78 8.32 3.22 -1.87
C ILE A 78 7.94 1.81 -2.29
N PHE A 79 6.92 1.71 -3.14
CA PHE A 79 6.37 0.44 -3.62
C PHE A 79 6.41 0.43 -5.13
N ARG A 80 7.25 -0.43 -5.70
CA ARG A 80 7.28 -0.64 -7.15
C ARG A 80 6.08 -1.47 -7.55
N VAL A 81 5.30 -0.99 -8.51
CA VAL A 81 4.21 -1.75 -9.11
C VAL A 81 4.80 -2.87 -9.96
N LEU A 82 4.36 -4.10 -9.70
CA LEU A 82 4.62 -5.27 -10.52
C LEU A 82 3.43 -5.55 -11.45
N GLU A 83 2.22 -5.41 -10.92
CA GLU A 83 0.98 -5.68 -11.64
C GLU A 83 -0.16 -4.83 -11.08
N VAL A 84 -0.95 -4.21 -11.94
CA VAL A 84 -2.19 -3.52 -11.54
C VAL A 84 -3.34 -4.54 -11.55
N VAL A 85 -3.99 -4.73 -10.40
CA VAL A 85 -5.09 -5.68 -10.24
C VAL A 85 -6.44 -5.02 -10.54
N ARG A 86 -6.70 -3.85 -9.94
CA ARG A 86 -7.94 -3.09 -10.14
C ARG A 86 -7.79 -1.64 -9.75
N THR A 87 -8.54 -0.77 -10.41
CA THR A 87 -8.60 0.66 -10.09
C THR A 87 -10.04 1.06 -9.78
N TYR A 88 -10.22 1.75 -8.66
CA TYR A 88 -11.48 2.32 -8.21
C TYR A 88 -11.40 3.84 -8.28
N THR A 89 -12.27 4.46 -9.07
CA THR A 89 -12.45 5.91 -9.06
C THR A 89 -13.65 6.25 -8.19
N PRO A 90 -13.48 6.97 -7.07
CA PRO A 90 -14.61 7.45 -6.31
C PRO A 90 -15.45 8.36 -7.21
N GLN A 91 -16.74 8.06 -7.36
CA GLN A 91 -17.67 9.01 -7.98
C GLN A 91 -17.79 10.19 -7.01
N GLY A 92 -17.51 11.40 -7.48
CA GLY A 92 -17.73 12.61 -6.71
C GLY A 92 -19.22 12.68 -6.36
N GLY A 93 -19.54 12.73 -5.07
CA GLY A 93 -20.88 13.02 -4.59
C GLY A 93 -21.26 14.47 -4.84
#